data_AF-A0AAN8WR63-F1
#
_entry.id   AF-A0AAN8WR63-F1
#
_cell.length_a   1.000
_cell.length_b   1.000
_cell.length_c   1.000
_cell.angle_alpha   90.00
_cell.angle_beta   90.00
_cell.angle_gamma   90.00
#
_symmetry.space_group_name_H-M   'P 1'
#
loop_
_entity.id
_entity.type
_entity.pdbx_description
1 polymer ?
#
loop_
_entity_poly.entity_id
_entity_poly.type
_entity_poly.pdbx_seq_one_letter_code
_entity_poly.pdbx_strand_id
1 'polypeptide(L)'
;MEACRTVCTWAAKANFRQYKRKNAEYELHIDESGLAIQCQEDGNSFNVRERFFKPDELVGCVCMKAGVEEPRKHLAFFTVYAYPLASTSSKKKKRTRIALTFEVDKEDSYEKNLEIASNWRTSIYLAIRKH
;
A
#
# COMPACT_ATOMS: atom_id res chain seq x y z
N MET A 1 6.74 36.07 6.04
CA MET A 1 5.38 35.55 5.79
C MET A 1 5.53 34.33 4.90
N GLU A 2 5.83 33.18 5.50
CA GLU A 2 6.01 31.93 4.76
C GLU A 2 4.65 31.38 4.37
N ALA A 3 4.49 31.12 3.07
CA ALA A 3 3.28 30.54 2.51
C ALA A 3 3.02 29.18 3.19
N CYS A 4 1.95 29.12 3.96
CA CYS A 4 1.35 27.90 4.44
C CYS A 4 0.86 27.13 3.20
N ARG A 5 1.77 26.36 2.58
CA ARG A 5 1.41 25.40 1.54
C ARG A 5 0.44 24.44 2.20
N THR A 6 -0.83 24.52 1.81
CA THR A 6 -1.87 23.58 2.21
C THR A 6 -1.41 22.20 1.75
N VAL A 7 -0.77 21.47 2.66
CA VAL A 7 -0.20 20.16 2.41
C VAL A 7 -1.35 19.25 2.00
N CYS A 8 -1.20 18.61 0.85
CA CYS A 8 -2.15 17.69 0.26
C CYS A 8 -2.72 16.72 1.31
N THR A 9 -3.99 16.89 1.67
CA THR A 9 -4.70 16.18 2.76
C THR A 9 -4.91 14.68 2.54
N TRP A 10 -4.32 14.09 1.50
CA TRP A 10 -4.48 12.69 1.13
C TRP A 10 -3.21 11.86 1.34
N ALA A 11 -2.08 12.50 1.68
CA ALA A 11 -0.87 11.78 2.04
C ALA A 11 -1.13 10.94 3.29
N ALA A 12 -0.70 9.67 3.27
CA ALA A 12 -0.95 8.74 4.34
C ALA A 12 0.29 7.91 4.65
N LYS A 13 0.51 7.66 5.94
CA LYS A 13 1.61 6.83 6.44
C LYS A 13 1.07 5.87 7.50
N ALA A 14 1.27 4.57 7.31
CA ALA A 14 0.84 3.55 8.27
C ALA A 14 1.55 2.22 8.06
N ASN A 15 1.55 1.40 9.11
CA ASN A 15 2.17 0.07 9.10
C ASN A 15 1.10 -1.01 8.96
N PHE A 16 1.32 -1.94 8.03
CA PHE A 16 0.43 -3.06 7.76
C PHE A 16 1.20 -4.35 7.57
N ARG A 17 0.57 -5.47 7.90
CA ARG A 17 1.10 -6.79 7.55
C ARG A 17 0.77 -7.11 6.10
N GLN A 18 1.70 -7.71 5.37
CA GLN A 18 1.39 -8.20 4.04
C GLN A 18 0.80 -9.62 4.11
N TYR A 19 -0.39 -9.79 3.54
CA TYR A 19 -1.10 -11.07 3.53
C TYR A 19 -0.24 -12.17 2.87
N LYS A 20 -0.20 -13.36 3.51
CA LYS A 20 0.60 -14.54 3.11
C LYS A 20 2.13 -14.38 3.12
N ARG A 21 2.68 -13.27 3.63
CA ARG A 21 4.14 -13.11 3.83
C ARG A 21 4.53 -13.12 5.31
N LYS A 22 4.60 -14.32 5.90
CA LYS A 22 5.30 -14.65 7.18
C LYS A 22 5.27 -13.53 8.24
N ASN A 23 4.11 -12.93 8.52
CA ASN A 23 3.94 -11.85 9.51
C ASN A 23 4.85 -10.62 9.35
N ALA A 24 5.49 -10.41 8.21
CA ALA A 24 6.33 -9.24 7.99
C ALA A 24 5.46 -7.97 7.98
N GLU A 25 5.86 -6.99 8.77
CA GLU A 25 5.24 -5.67 8.81
C GLU A 25 5.90 -4.77 7.76
N TYR A 26 5.08 -4.01 7.07
CA TYR A 26 5.50 -3.08 6.03
C TYR A 26 5.02 -1.69 6.41
N GLU A 27 5.92 -0.73 6.38
CA GLU A 27 5.58 0.69 6.42
C GLU A 27 5.19 1.13 5.01
N LEU A 28 3.96 1.64 4.89
CA LEU A 28 3.45 2.23 3.67
C LEU A 28 3.43 3.74 3.83
N HIS A 29 3.91 4.44 2.81
CA HIS A 29 3.83 5.88 2.70
C HIS A 29 3.35 6.25 1.30
N ILE A 30 2.27 7.02 1.22
CA ILE A 30 1.75 7.53 -0.05
C ILE A 30 1.70 9.05 -0.02
N ASP A 31 2.25 9.66 -1.06
CA ASP A 31 2.29 11.11 -1.27
C ASP A 31 2.27 11.45 -2.77
N GLU A 32 2.55 12.71 -3.11
CA GLU A 32 2.59 13.21 -4.49
C GLU A 32 3.60 12.48 -5.39
N SER A 33 4.65 11.90 -4.80
CA SER A 33 5.69 11.18 -5.53
C SER A 33 5.28 9.76 -5.89
N GLY A 34 4.39 9.13 -5.13
CA GLY A 34 3.96 7.76 -5.33
C GLY A 34 3.71 7.00 -4.03
N LEU A 35 3.72 5.66 -4.12
CA LEU A 35 3.57 4.75 -3.01
C LEU A 35 4.91 4.08 -2.70
N ALA A 36 5.47 4.37 -1.53
CA ALA A 36 6.61 3.67 -0.95
C ALA A 36 6.14 2.57 0.00
N ILE A 37 6.80 1.41 -0.08
CA ILE A 37 6.53 0.22 0.74
C ILE A 37 7.86 -0.32 1.23
N GLN A 38 8.09 -0.22 2.54
CA GLN A 38 9.32 -0.64 3.19
C GLN A 38 9.05 -1.79 4.14
N CYS A 39 9.80 -2.88 4.00
CA CYS A 39 9.72 -4.01 4.92
C CYS A 39 10.47 -3.67 6.22
N GLN A 40 9.79 -3.77 7.36
CA GLN A 40 10.38 -3.71 8.69
C GLN A 40 10.68 -5.17 9.10
N GLU A 41 11.84 -5.71 8.73
CA GLU A 41 12.31 -6.99 9.27
C GLU A 41 13.16 -6.75 10.52
N ASP A 42 12.78 -7.38 11.63
CA ASP A 42 13.54 -7.39 12.87
C ASP A 42 14.88 -8.12 12.65
N GLY A 43 15.98 -7.38 12.62
CA GLY A 43 17.29 -7.92 12.98
C GLY A 43 18.42 -7.86 11.94
N ASN A 44 18.24 -7.31 10.74
CA ASN A 44 19.42 -7.04 9.89
C ASN A 44 19.19 -5.91 8.88
N SER A 45 19.60 -4.70 9.26
CA SER A 45 19.42 -3.43 8.54
C SER A 45 20.08 -3.33 7.15
N PHE A 46 20.61 -4.42 6.61
CA PHE A 46 21.36 -4.45 5.35
C PHE A 46 20.54 -4.88 4.12
N ASN A 47 19.29 -5.34 4.28
CA ASN A 47 18.43 -5.73 3.15
C ASN A 47 17.00 -5.20 3.29
N VAL A 48 16.84 -3.90 3.58
CA VAL A 48 15.52 -3.25 3.51
C VAL A 48 15.06 -3.29 2.05
N ARG A 49 14.15 -4.21 1.73
CA ARG A 49 13.52 -4.29 0.42
C ARG A 49 12.49 -3.18 0.30
N GLU A 50 12.95 -2.00 -0.10
CA GLU A 50 12.08 -0.90 -0.47
C GLU A 50 11.48 -1.15 -1.85
N ARG A 51 10.17 -0.91 -1.97
CA ARG A 51 9.47 -0.84 -3.25
C ARG A 51 8.82 0.52 -3.37
N PHE A 52 9.07 1.17 -4.49
CA PHE A 52 8.45 2.43 -4.83
C PHE A 52 7.65 2.27 -6.11
N PHE A 53 6.42 2.77 -6.12
CA PHE A 53 5.54 2.80 -7.27
C PHE A 53 5.17 4.24 -7.57
N LYS A 54 5.42 4.68 -8.80
CA LYS A 54 4.98 6.00 -9.24
C LYS A 54 3.46 6.05 -9.42
N PRO A 55 2.83 7.23 -9.37
CA PRO A 55 1.39 7.38 -9.58
C PRO A 55 0.89 6.75 -10.89
N ASP A 56 1.65 6.89 -11.98
CA ASP A 56 1.33 6.32 -13.30
C ASP A 56 1.51 4.79 -13.41
N GLU A 57 2.18 4.20 -12.40
CA GLU A 57 2.30 2.76 -12.25
C GLU A 57 1.19 2.20 -11.36
N LEU A 58 0.50 3.02 -10.57
CA LEU A 58 -0.62 2.58 -9.74
C LEU A 58 -1.90 2.48 -10.60
N VAL A 59 -2.59 1.35 -10.48
CA VAL A 59 -3.81 1.07 -11.27
C VAL A 59 -5.06 1.25 -10.41
N GLY A 60 -4.97 0.99 -9.12
CA GLY A 60 -6.08 1.16 -8.19
C GLY A 60 -5.91 0.37 -6.91
N CYS A 61 -6.94 0.45 -6.07
CA CYS A 61 -6.99 -0.22 -4.78
C CYS A 61 -8.39 -0.76 -4.53
N VAL A 62 -8.49 -1.98 -4.00
CA VAL A 62 -9.76 -2.60 -3.62
C VAL A 62 -9.73 -3.03 -2.17
N CYS A 63 -10.84 -2.81 -1.46
CA CYS A 63 -11.03 -3.31 -0.10
C CYS A 63 -11.69 -4.70 -0.17
N MET A 64 -11.30 -5.60 0.72
CA MET A 64 -11.78 -6.97 0.76
C MET A 64 -12.08 -7.39 2.20
N LYS A 65 -13.03 -8.32 2.35
CA LYS A 65 -13.27 -9.03 3.60
C LYS A 65 -12.45 -10.30 3.65
N ALA A 66 -12.13 -10.75 4.86
CA ALA A 66 -11.58 -12.08 5.08
C ALA A 66 -12.48 -13.18 4.47
N GLY A 67 -11.87 -14.24 3.94
CA GLY A 67 -12.58 -15.43 3.51
C GLY A 67 -13.17 -16.21 4.69
N VAL A 68 -14.03 -17.20 4.41
CA VAL A 68 -14.72 -18.01 5.42
C VAL A 68 -13.73 -18.77 6.34
N GLU A 69 -12.55 -19.12 5.81
CA GLU A 69 -11.51 -19.86 6.53
C GLU A 69 -10.64 -19.00 7.46
N GLU A 70 -10.73 -17.67 7.39
CA GLU A 70 -9.94 -16.79 8.27
C GLU A 70 -10.67 -16.61 9.62
N PRO A 71 -10.10 -17.11 10.73
CA PRO A 71 -10.73 -16.99 12.06
C PRO A 71 -10.79 -15.53 12.54
N ARG A 72 -9.88 -14.66 12.08
CA ARG A 72 -9.84 -13.23 12.45
C ARG A 72 -10.87 -12.43 11.65
N LYS A 73 -12.15 -12.58 11.99
CA LYS A 73 -13.28 -11.95 11.28
C LYS A 73 -13.32 -10.42 11.37
N HIS A 74 -12.61 -9.82 12.33
CA HIS A 74 -12.48 -8.37 12.47
C HIS A 74 -11.54 -7.76 11.41
N LEU A 75 -10.76 -8.56 10.68
CA LEU A 75 -9.81 -8.02 9.71
C LEU A 75 -10.49 -7.49 8.45
N ALA A 76 -10.03 -6.33 8.02
CA ALA A 76 -10.22 -5.87 6.66
C ALA A 76 -8.92 -6.01 5.88
N PHE A 77 -9.03 -6.05 4.56
CA PHE A 77 -7.86 -6.11 3.68
C PHE A 77 -7.99 -5.04 2.61
N PHE A 78 -6.87 -4.56 2.11
CA PHE A 78 -6.85 -3.82 0.86
C PHE A 78 -5.76 -4.34 -0.06
N THR A 79 -6.05 -4.38 -1.36
CA THR A 79 -5.12 -4.82 -2.39
C THR A 79 -4.79 -3.66 -3.30
N VAL A 80 -3.51 -3.30 -3.36
CA VAL A 80 -2.97 -2.31 -4.29
C VAL A 80 -2.55 -3.03 -5.57
N TYR A 81 -3.04 -2.54 -6.70
CA TYR A 81 -2.63 -2.99 -8.02
C TYR A 81 -1.67 -1.99 -8.66
N ALA A 82 -0.54 -2.51 -9.13
CA ALA A 82 0.46 -1.72 -9.84
C ALA A 82 0.91 -2.40 -11.14
N TYR A 83 1.35 -1.60 -12.10
CA TYR A 83 1.85 -2.02 -13.40
C TYR A 83 3.19 -1.35 -13.75
N PRO A 84 4.23 -1.53 -12.91
CA PRO A 84 5.54 -0.93 -13.14
C PRO A 84 6.24 -1.52 -14.36
N LEU A 85 7.18 -0.75 -14.90
CA LEU A 85 8.10 -1.22 -15.93
C LEU A 85 9.19 -2.09 -15.29
N ALA A 86 9.29 -3.37 -15.67
CA ALA A 86 10.36 -4.22 -15.19
C ALA A 86 11.71 -3.71 -15.71
N SER A 87 12.57 -3.17 -14.83
CA SER A 87 13.84 -2.53 -15.21
C SER A 87 15.02 -3.50 -15.23
N THR A 88 14.89 -4.65 -15.88
CA THR A 88 16.00 -5.61 -15.98
C THR A 88 16.21 -6.04 -17.43
N SER A 89 17.28 -5.50 -18.02
CA SER A 89 17.85 -5.82 -19.34
C SER A 89 17.34 -5.03 -20.54
N SER A 90 18.26 -4.76 -21.46
CA SER A 90 18.14 -4.07 -22.77
C SER A 90 17.18 -4.76 -23.76
N LYS A 91 16.47 -5.82 -23.35
CA LYS A 91 15.44 -6.49 -24.13
C LYS A 91 14.06 -6.05 -23.63
N LYS A 92 13.40 -5.22 -24.45
CA LYS A 92 11.98 -4.81 -24.38
C LYS A 92 11.40 -4.66 -22.95
N LYS A 93 11.29 -3.41 -22.50
CA LYS A 93 10.59 -3.04 -21.25
C LYS A 93 9.18 -3.62 -21.27
N LYS A 94 8.92 -4.66 -20.46
CA LYS A 94 7.58 -5.23 -20.27
C LYS A 94 7.03 -4.73 -18.94
N ARG A 95 5.78 -4.27 -18.95
CA ARG A 95 5.06 -3.94 -17.71
C ARG A 95 4.64 -5.25 -17.01
N THR A 96 4.81 -5.29 -15.70
CA THR A 96 4.47 -6.47 -14.87
C THR A 96 3.33 -6.12 -13.93
N ARG A 97 2.29 -6.95 -13.89
CA ARG A 97 1.16 -6.76 -12.97
C ARG A 97 1.55 -7.25 -11.59
N ILE A 98 1.45 -6.35 -10.63
CA ILE A 98 1.72 -6.61 -9.23
C ILE A 98 0.43 -6.37 -8.44
N ALA A 99 0.12 -7.28 -7.53
CA ALA A 99 -0.95 -7.15 -6.56
C ALA A 99 -0.34 -7.31 -5.16
N LEU A 100 -0.51 -6.30 -4.31
CA LEU A 100 -0.02 -6.31 -2.94
C LEU A 100 -1.19 -6.18 -1.99
N THR A 101 -1.46 -7.23 -1.24
CA THR A 101 -2.58 -7.29 -0.28
C THR A 101 -2.04 -7.06 1.13
N PHE A 102 -2.65 -6.10 1.82
CA PHE A 102 -2.31 -5.71 3.19
C PHE A 102 -3.46 -6.01 4.13
N GLU A 103 -3.11 -6.52 5.31
CA GLU A 103 -4.04 -6.79 6.41
C GLU A 103 -4.21 -5.53 7.27
N VAL A 104 -5.46 -5.17 7.56
CA VAL A 104 -5.82 -4.08 8.46
C VAL A 104 -6.35 -4.69 9.74
N ASP A 105 -5.48 -4.67 10.74
CA ASP A 105 -5.68 -5.19 12.10
C ASP A 105 -5.32 -4.07 13.10
N LYS A 106 -6.19 -3.07 13.20
CA LYS A 106 -5.98 -1.89 14.07
C LYS A 106 -7.07 -1.73 15.12
N GLU A 107 -8.25 -2.28 14.84
CA GLU A 107 -9.45 -2.18 15.65
C GLU A 107 -10.09 -3.56 15.82
N ASP A 108 -10.88 -3.75 16.87
CA ASP A 108 -11.56 -5.02 17.15
C ASP A 108 -12.85 -5.22 16.31
N SER A 109 -13.19 -4.27 15.43
CA SER A 109 -14.38 -4.32 14.56
C SER A 109 -13.97 -4.30 13.08
N TYR A 110 -14.64 -5.16 12.30
CA TYR A 110 -14.49 -5.23 10.86
C TYR A 110 -14.81 -3.90 10.18
N GLU A 111 -15.88 -3.25 10.61
CA GLU A 111 -16.38 -2.00 10.04
C GLU A 111 -15.35 -0.88 10.18
N LYS A 112 -14.71 -0.79 11.35
CA LYS A 112 -13.65 0.19 11.60
C LYS A 112 -12.37 -0.12 10.82
N ASN A 113 -11.96 -1.38 10.77
CA ASN A 113 -10.81 -1.77 9.93
C ASN A 113 -11.09 -1.54 8.44
N LEU A 114 -12.34 -1.71 7.99
CA LEU A 114 -12.77 -1.41 6.63
C LEU A 114 -12.73 0.09 6.34
N GLU A 115 -13.06 0.95 7.31
CA GLU A 115 -12.91 2.39 7.18
C GLU A 115 -11.45 2.79 6.95
N ILE A 116 -10.52 2.23 7.74
CA ILE A 116 -9.08 2.44 7.55
C ILE A 116 -8.64 1.97 6.16
N ALA A 117 -9.06 0.78 5.72
CA ALA A 117 -8.79 0.27 4.38
C ALA A 117 -9.37 1.18 3.28
N SER A 118 -10.56 1.74 3.51
CA SER A 118 -11.26 2.62 2.58
C SER A 118 -10.59 4.00 2.47
N ASN A 119 -10.05 4.51 3.57
CA ASN A 119 -9.25 5.73 3.59
C ASN A 119 -7.98 5.54 2.75
N TRP A 120 -7.28 4.41 2.93
CA TRP A 120 -6.13 4.06 2.09
C TRP A 120 -6.47 3.92 0.61
N ARG A 121 -7.59 3.26 0.30
CA ARG A 121 -8.11 3.20 -1.07
C ARG A 121 -8.32 4.60 -1.64
N THR A 122 -8.90 5.51 -0.87
CA THR A 122 -9.15 6.90 -1.28
C THR A 122 -7.85 7.66 -1.52
N SER A 123 -6.87 7.56 -0.61
CA SER A 123 -5.54 8.15 -0.78
C SER A 123 -4.87 7.67 -2.06
N ILE A 124 -4.91 6.36 -2.36
CA ILE A 124 -4.35 5.80 -3.59
C ILE A 124 -5.07 6.33 -4.83
N TYR A 125 -6.40 6.40 -4.81
CA TYR A 125 -7.15 6.97 -5.93
C TYR A 125 -6.85 8.44 -6.18
N LEU A 126 -6.71 9.23 -5.11
CA LEU A 126 -6.33 10.65 -5.22
C LEU A 126 -4.91 10.81 -5.75
N ALA A 127 -3.98 9.95 -5.32
CA ALA A 127 -2.62 9.90 -5.86
C ALA A 127 -2.62 9.63 -7.36
N ILE A 128 -3.40 8.64 -7.81
CA ILE A 128 -3.52 8.29 -9.24
C ILE A 128 -4.15 9.43 -10.04
N ARG A 129 -5.23 10.04 -9.56
CA ARG A 129 -6.01 11.03 -10.32
C ARG A 129 -5.32 12.39 -10.50
N LYS A 130 -4.40 12.74 -9.60
CA LYS A 130 -3.66 14.00 -9.68
C LYS A 130 -2.51 13.97 -10.70
N HIS A 131 -2.25 12.82 -11.33
CA HIS A 131 -1.26 12.60 -12.38
C HIS A 131 -1.92 12.03 -13.63
#